data_AF-A0A2V8VA25-F1
#
_entry.id   AF-A0A2V8VA25-F1
#
_cell.length_a   1.000
_cell.length_b   1.000
_cell.length_c   1.000
_cell.angle_alpha   90.00
_cell.angle_beta   90.00
_cell.angle_gamma   90.00
#
_symmetry.space_group_name_H-M   'P 1'
#
loop_
_entity.id
_entity.type
_entity.pdbx_description
1 polymer ?
#
loop_
_entity_poly.entity_id
_entity_poly.type
_entity_poly.pdbx_seq_one_letter_code
_entity_poly.pdbx_strand_id
1 'polypeptide(L)'
;MIAFNEFLRLIDTMSMALRVLLGFIGTLTLGIGGVGLANIMLVSVTQRTREIGVLKSIGATRRSILSQFLLEAMAIVTVGGALGVLGGYVVTEGIQTLPLLGPMFHDSTGTGDIHLRISSFAVMTSTIMLETVGLVAGWLPAIKASRMDPIEALRYE
;
A
#
# COMPACT_ATOMS: atom_id res chain seq x y z
N MET A 1 -0.12 23.53 -38.91
CA MET A 1 -1.15 23.14 -37.93
C MET A 1 -1.26 21.63 -37.74
N ILE A 2 -1.19 20.82 -38.81
CA ILE A 2 -1.27 19.34 -38.76
C ILE A 2 -0.11 18.71 -37.95
N ALA A 3 1.14 19.12 -38.21
CA ALA A 3 2.32 18.60 -37.51
C ALA A 3 2.32 18.81 -35.98
N PHE A 4 1.74 19.92 -35.49
CA PHE A 4 1.63 20.18 -34.05
C PHE A 4 0.60 19.25 -33.38
N ASN A 5 -0.49 18.93 -34.08
CA ASN A 5 -1.50 18.00 -33.57
C ASN A 5 -0.99 16.54 -33.54
N GLU A 6 -0.18 16.14 -34.52
CA GLU A 6 0.53 14.84 -34.49
C GLU A 6 1.54 14.77 -33.34
N PHE A 7 2.30 15.83 -33.10
CA PHE A 7 3.22 15.91 -31.96
C PHE A 7 2.49 15.79 -30.61
N LEU A 8 1.37 16.49 -30.42
CA LEU A 8 0.56 16.37 -29.20
C LEU A 8 -0.02 14.97 -29.02
N ARG A 9 -0.47 14.31 -30.10
CA ARG A 9 -0.95 12.92 -30.05
C ARG A 9 0.15 11.93 -29.65
N LEU A 10 1.37 12.14 -30.12
CA LEU A 10 2.52 11.32 -29.70
C LEU A 10 2.78 11.48 -28.20
N ILE A 11 2.80 12.72 -27.68
CA ILE A 11 3.00 12.98 -26.25
C ILE A 11 1.89 12.34 -25.40
N ASP A 12 0.63 12.47 -25.81
CA ASP A 12 -0.50 11.90 -25.08
C ASP A 12 -0.46 10.36 -25.06
N THR A 13 -0.13 9.75 -26.21
CA THR A 13 0.02 8.29 -26.34
C THR A 13 1.16 7.77 -25.46
N MET A 14 2.32 8.46 -25.46
CA MET A 14 3.45 8.08 -24.60
C MET A 14 3.12 8.25 -23.12
N SER A 15 2.43 9.34 -22.76
CA SER A 15 1.98 9.58 -21.39
C SER A 15 0.98 8.52 -20.92
N MET A 16 0.07 8.10 -21.79
CA MET A 16 -0.88 7.02 -21.50
C MET A 16 -0.15 5.68 -21.30
N ALA A 17 0.80 5.34 -22.18
CA ALA A 17 1.59 4.12 -22.05
C ALA A 17 2.36 4.08 -20.71
N LEU A 18 2.99 5.19 -20.32
CA LEU A 18 3.67 5.29 -19.02
C LEU A 18 2.72 5.14 -17.83
N ARG A 19 1.53 5.76 -17.88
CA ARG A 19 0.53 5.62 -16.80
C ARG A 19 0.07 4.17 -16.63
N VAL A 20 -0.18 3.47 -17.74
CA VAL A 20 -0.56 2.05 -17.71
C VAL A 20 0.56 1.20 -17.14
N LEU A 21 1.81 1.41 -17.59
CA LEU A 21 2.97 0.68 -17.09
C LEU A 21 3.17 0.89 -15.58
N LEU A 22 3.14 2.14 -15.12
CA LEU A 22 3.28 2.48 -13.69
C LEU A 22 2.13 1.92 -12.85
N GLY A 23 0.90 1.97 -13.38
CA GLY A 23 -0.27 1.37 -12.73
C GLY A 23 -0.13 -0.16 -12.60
N PHE A 24 0.39 -0.82 -13.63
CA PHE A 24 0.66 -2.26 -13.60
C PHE A 24 1.73 -2.62 -12.57
N ILE A 25 2.87 -1.91 -12.57
CA ILE A 25 3.94 -2.12 -11.58
C ILE A 25 3.41 -1.87 -10.17
N GLY A 26 2.68 -0.77 -9.95
CA GLY A 26 2.09 -0.45 -8.66
C GLY A 26 1.14 -1.54 -8.15
N THR A 27 0.32 -2.10 -9.03
CA THR A 27 -0.58 -3.21 -8.68
C THR A 27 0.19 -4.47 -8.28
N LEU A 28 1.26 -4.82 -9.02
CA LEU A 28 2.13 -5.94 -8.65
C LEU A 28 2.82 -5.73 -7.31
N THR A 29 3.36 -4.53 -7.06
CA THR A 29 3.99 -4.17 -5.80
C THR A 29 3.02 -4.27 -4.63
N LEU A 30 1.79 -3.79 -4.80
CA LEU A 30 0.73 -3.95 -3.79
C LEU A 30 0.40 -5.43 -3.54
N GLY A 31 0.35 -6.24 -4.60
CA GLY A 31 0.14 -7.69 -4.48
C GLY A 31 1.22 -8.38 -3.64
N ILE A 32 2.50 -8.08 -3.93
CA ILE A 32 3.64 -8.62 -3.16
C ILE A 32 3.59 -8.16 -1.70
N GLY A 33 3.29 -6.87 -1.47
CA GLY A 33 3.10 -6.32 -0.12
C GLY A 33 1.96 -6.99 0.64
N GLY A 34 0.84 -7.24 -0.03
CA GLY A 34 -0.31 -7.95 0.53
C GLY A 34 0.02 -9.39 0.94
N VAL A 35 0.77 -10.12 0.10
CA VAL A 35 1.25 -11.48 0.45
C VAL A 35 2.18 -11.44 1.66
N GLY A 36 3.09 -10.47 1.72
CA GLY A 36 3.97 -10.27 2.85
C GLY A 36 3.21 -10.01 4.16
N LEU A 37 2.22 -9.11 4.12
CA LEU A 37 1.34 -8.83 5.25
C LEU A 37 0.56 -10.09 5.69
N ALA A 38 -0.03 -10.82 4.74
CA ALA A 38 -0.73 -12.06 5.03
C ALA A 38 0.17 -13.08 5.74
N ASN A 39 1.42 -13.21 5.32
CA ASN A 39 2.39 -14.10 5.94
C ASN A 39 2.74 -13.67 7.38
N ILE A 40 3.02 -12.38 7.60
CA ILE A 40 3.28 -11.84 8.94
C ILE A 40 2.09 -12.10 9.86
N MET A 41 0.87 -11.87 9.37
CA MET A 41 -0.35 -12.12 10.13
C MET A 41 -0.56 -13.61 10.42
N LEU A 42 -0.26 -14.51 9.48
CA LEU A 42 -0.29 -15.95 9.73
C LEU A 42 0.67 -16.36 10.83
N VAL A 43 1.91 -15.84 10.81
CA VAL A 43 2.91 -16.09 11.87
C VAL A 43 2.44 -15.53 13.22
N SER A 44 1.92 -14.31 13.25
CA SER A 44 1.36 -13.70 14.47
C SER A 44 0.23 -14.55 15.07
N VAL A 45 -0.68 -15.06 14.23
CA VAL A 45 -1.75 -15.98 14.68
C VAL A 45 -1.17 -17.25 15.28
N THR A 46 -0.14 -17.84 14.66
CA THR A 46 0.49 -19.05 15.22
C THR A 46 1.18 -18.79 16.55
N GLN A 47 1.87 -17.66 16.71
CA GLN A 47 2.52 -17.27 17.96
C GLN A 47 1.51 -17.00 19.09
N ARG A 48 0.35 -16.43 18.77
CA ARG A 48 -0.72 -16.11 19.73
C ARG A 48 -1.78 -17.21 19.86
N THR A 49 -1.52 -18.43 19.35
CA THR A 49 -2.47 -19.56 19.37
C THR A 49 -3.02 -19.83 20.78
N ARG A 50 -2.14 -19.94 21.77
CA ARG A 50 -2.52 -20.23 23.17
C ARG A 50 -3.38 -19.12 23.79
N GLU A 51 -3.03 -17.86 23.54
CA GLU A 51 -3.80 -16.70 24.01
C GLU A 51 -5.22 -16.69 23.43
N ILE A 52 -5.35 -16.97 22.12
CA ILE A 52 -6.64 -17.08 21.43
C ILE A 52 -7.47 -18.23 22.01
N GLY A 53 -6.83 -19.37 22.32
CA GLY A 53 -7.46 -20.52 22.97
C GLY A 53 -8.03 -20.19 24.35
N VAL A 54 -7.26 -19.48 25.17
CA VAL A 54 -7.70 -18.99 26.50
C VAL A 54 -8.86 -17.99 26.35
N LEU A 55 -8.80 -17.05 25.39
CA LEU A 55 -9.90 -16.11 25.16
C LEU A 55 -11.20 -16.81 24.77
N LYS A 56 -11.11 -17.82 23.89
CA LYS A 56 -12.32 -18.55 23.47
C LYS A 56 -12.89 -19.43 24.57
N SER A 57 -12.05 -20.02 25.43
CA SER A 57 -12.53 -20.86 26.53
C SER A 57 -13.30 -20.05 27.59
N ILE A 58 -12.98 -18.76 27.76
CA ILE A 58 -13.73 -17.82 28.60
C ILE A 58 -14.92 -17.14 27.88
N GLY A 59 -15.21 -17.52 26.63
CA GLY A 59 -16.42 -17.09 25.91
C GLY A 59 -16.22 -16.02 24.83
N ALA A 60 -15.00 -15.71 24.40
CA ALA A 60 -14.78 -14.77 23.31
C ALA A 60 -15.44 -15.25 22.00
N THR A 61 -16.24 -14.39 21.38
CA THR A 61 -16.94 -14.72 20.14
C THR A 61 -15.97 -14.75 18.95
N ARG A 62 -16.26 -15.59 17.95
CA ARG A 62 -15.49 -15.63 16.69
C ARG A 62 -15.41 -14.26 16.01
N ARG A 63 -16.47 -13.46 16.11
CA ARG A 63 -16.54 -12.10 15.53
C ARG A 63 -15.57 -11.15 16.24
N SER A 64 -15.47 -11.21 17.56
CA SER A 64 -14.54 -10.37 18.33
C SER A 64 -13.08 -10.64 17.95
N ILE A 65 -12.70 -11.92 17.82
CA ILE A 65 -11.34 -12.31 17.41
C ILE A 65 -11.08 -11.91 15.95
N LEU A 66 -12.05 -12.13 15.06
CA LEU A 66 -11.95 -11.70 13.67
C LEU A 66 -11.71 -10.18 13.57
N SER A 67 -12.51 -9.37 14.27
CA SER A 67 -12.37 -7.91 14.25
C SER A 67 -11.04 -7.44 14.84
N GLN A 68 -10.54 -8.10 15.88
CA GLN A 68 -9.25 -7.76 16.49
C GLN A 68 -8.10 -7.93 15.49
N PHE A 69 -8.00 -9.09 14.82
CA PHE A 69 -6.95 -9.34 13.84
C PHE A 69 -7.09 -8.46 12.58
N LEU A 70 -8.33 -8.18 12.14
CA LEU A 70 -8.54 -7.25 11.03
C LEU A 70 -8.12 -5.82 11.40
N LEU A 71 -8.43 -5.37 12.62
CA LEU A 71 -7.99 -4.06 13.11
C LEU A 71 -6.47 -3.99 13.27
N GLU A 72 -5.81 -5.07 13.70
CA GLU A 72 -4.35 -5.15 13.74
C GLU A 72 -3.75 -5.03 12.33
N ALA A 73 -4.29 -5.77 11.36
CA ALA A 73 -3.87 -5.66 9.96
C ALA A 73 -4.08 -4.24 9.41
N MET A 74 -5.25 -3.63 9.67
CA MET A 74 -5.54 -2.25 9.27
C MET A 74 -4.62 -1.23 9.91
N ALA A 75 -4.34 -1.35 11.21
CA ALA A 75 -3.40 -0.46 11.87
C ALA A 75 -2.00 -0.53 11.25
N ILE A 76 -1.50 -1.74 10.95
CA ILE A 76 -0.20 -1.92 10.27
C ILE A 76 -0.20 -1.26 8.90
N VAL A 77 -1.25 -1.48 8.11
CA VAL A 77 -1.38 -0.93 6.75
C VAL A 77 -1.52 0.58 6.77
N THR A 78 -2.33 1.15 7.67
CA THR A 78 -2.51 2.59 7.82
C THR A 78 -1.22 3.27 8.27
N VAL A 79 -0.49 2.69 9.24
CA VAL A 79 0.80 3.24 9.68
C VAL A 79 1.84 3.16 8.57
N GLY A 80 1.95 2.02 7.88
CA GLY A 80 2.83 1.86 6.74
C GLY A 80 2.51 2.81 5.58
N GLY A 81 1.22 2.99 5.30
CA GLY A 81 0.71 3.93 4.29
C GLY A 81 1.03 5.37 4.64
N ALA A 82 0.81 5.79 5.89
CA ALA A 82 1.16 7.12 6.37
C ALA A 82 2.67 7.39 6.25
N LEU A 83 3.51 6.44 6.66
CA LEU A 83 4.96 6.54 6.50
C LEU A 83 5.38 6.59 5.02
N GLY A 84 4.71 5.81 4.16
CA GLY A 84 4.95 5.84 2.71
C GLY A 84 4.60 7.19 2.08
N VAL A 85 3.46 7.77 2.44
CA VAL A 85 3.05 9.11 1.98
C VAL A 85 4.04 10.17 2.48
N LEU A 86 4.41 10.14 3.76
CA LEU A 86 5.40 11.05 4.32
C LEU A 86 6.76 10.93 3.62
N GLY A 87 7.22 9.69 3.37
CA GLY A 87 8.43 9.44 2.58
C GLY A 87 8.33 10.00 1.17
N GLY A 88 7.17 9.87 0.52
CA GLY A 88 6.90 10.48 -0.79
C GLY A 88 7.01 12.01 -0.77
N TYR A 89 6.46 12.66 0.25
CA TYR A 89 6.61 14.11 0.44
C TYR A 89 8.08 14.51 0.67
N VAL A 90 8.80 13.79 1.54
CA VAL A 90 10.23 14.06 1.82
C VAL A 90 11.09 13.91 0.57
N VAL A 91 10.84 12.87 -0.24
CA VAL A 91 11.57 12.67 -1.50
C VAL A 91 11.23 13.77 -2.50
N THR A 92 9.98 14.20 -2.56
CA THR A 92 9.52 15.27 -3.46
C THR A 92 10.14 16.62 -3.08
N GLU A 93 10.12 16.97 -1.80
CA GLU A 93 10.74 18.19 -1.25
C GLU A 93 12.27 18.12 -1.18
N GLY A 94 12.86 16.93 -1.17
CA GLY A 94 14.32 16.75 -1.22
C GLY A 94 14.89 16.87 -2.64
N ILE A 95 14.06 16.61 -3.65
CA ILE A 95 14.43 16.59 -5.08
C ILE A 95 13.82 17.83 -5.79
N GLN A 96 13.76 18.99 -5.11
CA GLN A 96 13.04 20.19 -5.59
C GLN A 96 13.33 20.58 -7.05
N THR A 97 14.51 20.22 -7.56
CA THR A 97 14.87 20.31 -8.97
C THR A 97 15.77 19.14 -9.33
N LEU A 98 15.34 18.25 -10.23
CA LEU A 98 16.25 17.45 -11.05
C LEU A 98 16.58 18.29 -12.28
N PRO A 99 17.74 18.97 -12.33
CA PRO A 99 18.14 19.74 -13.50
C PRO A 99 18.51 18.76 -14.62
N LEU A 100 17.51 18.24 -15.34
CA LEU A 100 17.76 17.40 -16.52
C LEU A 100 18.30 18.25 -17.68
N LEU A 101 17.87 19.50 -17.80
CA LEU A 101 18.23 20.41 -18.91
C LEU A 101 18.81 21.76 -18.48
N GLY A 102 18.76 22.11 -17.19
CA GLY A 102 19.22 23.41 -16.65
C GLY A 102 20.66 23.80 -17.02
N PRO A 103 21.66 22.90 -16.96
CA PRO A 103 23.03 23.27 -17.33
C PRO A 103 23.24 23.43 -18.84
N MET A 104 22.42 22.77 -19.68
CA MET A 104 22.58 22.83 -21.15
C MET A 104 21.94 24.06 -21.79
N PHE A 105 20.94 24.68 -21.15
CA PHE A 105 20.16 25.76 -21.77
C PHE A 105 20.30 27.13 -21.12
N HIS A 106 21.13 27.30 -20.07
CA HIS A 106 21.41 28.60 -19.46
C HIS A 106 20.11 29.40 -19.11
N ASP A 107 19.04 28.69 -18.75
CA ASP A 107 17.73 29.29 -18.50
C ASP A 107 17.55 29.46 -16.99
N SER A 108 17.70 30.68 -16.49
CA SER A 108 17.58 31.06 -15.07
C SER A 108 16.13 31.17 -14.59
N THR A 109 15.16 30.69 -15.39
CA THR A 109 13.72 30.90 -15.21
C THR A 109 12.97 29.68 -14.66
N GLY A 110 13.61 28.50 -14.55
CA GLY A 110 13.00 27.28 -13.99
C GLY A 110 11.79 26.75 -14.78
N THR A 111 11.53 27.31 -15.96
CA THR A 111 10.37 27.04 -16.81
C THR A 111 10.41 25.67 -17.51
N GLY A 112 11.59 25.04 -17.55
CA GLY A 112 11.79 23.67 -18.05
C GLY A 112 11.86 22.61 -16.95
N ASP A 113 11.71 22.98 -15.67
CA ASP A 113 11.90 22.05 -14.56
C ASP A 113 10.67 21.19 -14.31
N ILE A 114 10.90 19.89 -14.15
CA ILE A 114 9.87 18.93 -13.78
C ILE A 114 9.53 19.17 -12.31
N HIS A 115 8.44 19.91 -12.08
CA HIS A 115 7.90 20.11 -10.76
C HIS A 115 7.14 18.83 -10.36
N LEU A 116 7.71 18.05 -9.44
CA LEU A 116 7.01 16.95 -8.81
C LEU A 116 5.87 17.52 -7.95
N ARG A 117 4.65 17.54 -8.52
CA ARG A 117 3.44 17.88 -7.77
C ARG A 117 2.78 16.60 -7.28
N ILE A 118 2.71 16.45 -5.97
CA ILE A 118 1.87 15.42 -5.34
C ILE A 118 0.42 15.85 -5.52
N SER A 119 -0.33 15.09 -6.33
CA SER A 119 -1.75 15.28 -6.47
C SER A 119 -2.48 14.68 -5.27
N SER A 120 -3.28 15.48 -4.58
CA SER A 120 -4.13 15.02 -3.48
C SER A 120 -5.09 13.91 -3.92
N PHE A 121 -5.54 13.92 -5.19
CA PHE A 121 -6.33 12.83 -5.75
C PHE A 121 -5.54 11.50 -5.82
N ALA A 122 -4.26 11.55 -6.20
CA ALA A 122 -3.41 10.36 -6.28
C ALA A 122 -3.11 9.77 -4.89
N VAL A 123 -2.91 10.62 -3.88
CA VAL A 123 -2.73 10.17 -2.48
C VAL A 123 -4.01 9.50 -1.98
N MET A 124 -5.18 10.08 -2.25
CA MET A 124 -6.45 9.52 -1.80
C MET A 124 -6.74 8.16 -2.46
N THR A 125 -6.57 8.05 -3.78
CA THR A 125 -6.84 6.79 -4.50
C THR A 125 -5.84 5.69 -4.13
N SER A 126 -4.56 6.01 -3.97
CA SER A 126 -3.55 5.05 -3.53
C SER A 126 -3.78 4.56 -2.10
N THR A 127 -4.21 5.45 -1.19
CA THR A 127 -4.53 5.09 0.20
C THR A 127 -5.71 4.12 0.26
N ILE A 128 -6.80 4.40 -0.48
CA ILE A 128 -7.97 3.51 -0.55
C ILE A 128 -7.59 2.14 -1.14
N MET A 129 -6.78 2.12 -2.20
CA MET A 129 -6.27 0.88 -2.79
C MET A 129 -5.47 0.08 -1.77
N LEU A 130 -4.57 0.74 -1.04
CA LEU A 130 -3.72 0.12 -0.02
C LEU A 130 -4.56 -0.49 1.11
N GLU A 131 -5.55 0.24 1.64
CA GLU A 131 -6.46 -0.27 2.68
C GLU A 131 -7.26 -1.48 2.17
N THR A 132 -7.75 -1.41 0.93
CA THR A 132 -8.48 -2.53 0.31
C THR A 132 -7.62 -3.78 0.21
N VAL A 133 -6.37 -3.65 -0.25
CA VAL A 133 -5.42 -4.76 -0.31
C VAL A 133 -5.10 -5.29 1.08
N GLY A 134 -4.91 -4.41 2.05
CA GLY A 134 -4.68 -4.76 3.44
C GLY A 134 -5.83 -5.58 4.05
N LEU A 135 -7.08 -5.18 3.77
CA LEU A 135 -8.28 -5.88 4.24
C LEU A 135 -8.34 -7.28 3.66
N VAL A 136 -8.14 -7.41 2.34
CA VAL A 136 -8.15 -8.70 1.64
C VAL A 136 -7.04 -9.61 2.15
N ALA A 137 -5.83 -9.08 2.32
CA ALA A 137 -4.67 -9.84 2.80
C ALA A 137 -4.84 -10.30 4.26
N GLY A 138 -5.38 -9.45 5.14
CA GLY A 138 -5.64 -9.76 6.54
C GLY A 138 -6.84 -10.71 6.77
N TRP A 139 -7.72 -10.85 5.78
CA TRP A 139 -8.97 -11.61 5.92
C TRP A 139 -8.76 -13.10 6.19
N LEU A 140 -7.92 -13.75 5.39
CA LEU A 140 -7.61 -15.18 5.52
C LEU A 140 -7.00 -15.54 6.89
N PRO A 141 -5.92 -14.87 7.37
CA PRO A 141 -5.36 -15.17 8.68
C PRO A 141 -6.33 -14.84 9.82
N ALA A 142 -7.10 -13.76 9.73
CA ALA A 142 -8.09 -13.41 10.75
C ALA A 142 -9.21 -14.47 10.85
N ILE A 143 -9.66 -15.02 9.72
CA ILE A 143 -10.59 -16.17 9.72
C ILE A 143 -9.96 -17.38 10.41
N LYS A 144 -8.71 -17.71 10.07
CA LYS A 144 -8.00 -18.84 10.67
C LYS A 144 -7.94 -18.71 12.19
N ALA A 145 -7.58 -17.54 12.71
CA ALA A 145 -7.59 -17.23 14.15
C ALA A 145 -8.99 -17.41 14.76
N SER A 146 -10.02 -16.82 14.13
CA SER A 146 -11.40 -16.87 14.65
C SER A 146 -11.99 -18.28 14.69
N ARG A 147 -11.51 -19.22 13.86
CA ARG A 147 -12.03 -20.60 13.76
C ARG A 147 -11.25 -21.65 14.54
N MET A 148 -10.09 -21.29 15.11
CA MET A 148 -9.27 -22.16 15.95
C MET A 148 -10.05 -22.82 17.12
N ASP A 149 -9.86 -24.11 17.36
CA ASP A 149 -10.50 -24.83 18.46
C ASP A 149 -9.79 -24.53 19.80
N PRO A 150 -10.51 -24.14 20.87
CA PRO A 150 -9.91 -23.89 22.18
C PRO A 150 -9.11 -25.07 22.74
N ILE A 151 -9.58 -26.30 22.52
CA ILE A 151 -8.94 -27.51 23.06
C ILE A 151 -7.61 -27.75 22.33
N GLU A 152 -7.61 -27.58 21.01
CA GLU A 152 -6.41 -27.72 20.18
C GLU A 152 -5.39 -26.61 20.47
N ALA A 153 -5.88 -25.38 20.66
CA ALA A 153 -5.04 -24.23 20.99
C ALA A 153 -4.35 -24.34 22.37
N LEU A 154 -4.98 -25.00 23.34
CA LEU A 154 -4.42 -25.23 24.68
C LEU A 154 -3.49 -26.46 24.76
N ARG A 155 -3.61 -27.39 23.79
CA ARG A 155 -2.65 -28.50 23.63
C ARG A 155 -1.40 -28.10 22.85
N TYR A 156 -1.40 -26.92 22.23
CA TYR A 156 -0.23 -26.34 21.60
C TYR A 156 0.76 -25.94 22.70
N GLU A 157 1.99 -26.47 22.64
CA GLU A 157 3.10 -26.16 23.57
C GLU A 157 3.43 -24.66 23.60
#